data_AF-A0A1M5PEY4-F1
#
_entry.id   AF-A0A1M5PEY4-F1
#
_cell.length_a   1.000
_cell.length_b   1.000
_cell.length_c   1.000
_cell.angle_alpha   90.00
_cell.angle_beta   90.00
_cell.angle_gamma   90.00
#
_symmetry.space_group_name_H-M   'P 1'
#
loop_
_entity.id
_entity.type
_entity.pdbx_description
1 polymer ?
#
loop_
_entity_poly.entity_id
_entity_poly.type
_entity_poly.pdbx_seq_one_letter_code
_entity_poly.pdbx_strand_id
1 'polypeptide(L)'
;MKKSTKIALILVIIGVLVSSISYFGGARTYFNYNFGMRHNMYNSNNYYSGPTEKKDYNYSNLQSIQIDGSVAEVKLIGRNVNTWEVYTVSPMDKNNKISVSESNGNLTVNLKNYSHKLNNRVNNESKITIIGPASGLKNLNIDLGIGAIEIDNITLPKLDFKSSMADIEIKNSNISKSHIKFSMSDMDIKNTKLANMVLDSSMGNVVGENITFSGKNSIHSSMGNVDLKINDPENLLSIVKGSTSQAENQLTVNSSMSSISISKQNQGSVFDYEDEDYDYDNRYDNYDEYNDYYEDYGDDLENKIEHHIENIYNRKYEHYYDNFENDFEYL
;
A
#
# COMPACT_ATOMS: atom_id res chain seq x y z
N MET A 1 30.53 32.39 -3.21
CA MET A 1 29.34 31.96 -3.99
C MET A 1 28.28 33.05 -3.97
N LYS A 2 27.78 33.45 -5.13
CA LYS A 2 26.62 34.34 -5.25
C LYS A 2 25.39 33.65 -4.62
N LYS A 3 24.41 34.41 -4.12
CA LYS A 3 23.20 33.84 -3.49
C LYS A 3 22.46 32.88 -4.43
N SER A 4 22.44 33.19 -5.73
CA SER A 4 21.89 32.33 -6.78
C SER A 4 22.57 30.97 -6.86
N THR A 5 23.90 30.91 -6.75
CA THR A 5 24.67 29.67 -6.78
C THR A 5 24.39 28.78 -5.56
N LYS A 6 24.07 29.37 -4.40
CA LYS A 6 23.70 28.59 -3.20
C LYS A 6 22.30 27.97 -3.34
N ILE A 7 21.35 28.71 -3.91
CA ILE A 7 19.99 28.23 -4.14
C ILE A 7 19.98 27.11 -5.17
N ALA A 8 20.71 27.27 -6.28
CA ALA A 8 20.83 26.23 -7.31
C ALA A 8 21.44 24.93 -6.75
N LEU A 9 22.49 25.03 -5.93
CA LEU A 9 23.11 23.86 -5.30
C LEU A 9 22.15 23.12 -4.36
N ILE A 10 21.33 23.85 -3.58
CA ILE A 10 20.32 23.25 -2.70
C ILE A 10 19.26 22.50 -3.52
N LEU A 11 18.79 23.08 -4.63
CA LEU A 11 17.81 22.43 -5.50
C LEU A 11 18.36 21.18 -6.18
N VAL A 12 19.62 21.19 -6.61
CA VAL A 12 20.28 20.00 -7.18
C VAL A 12 20.44 18.91 -6.12
N ILE A 13 20.82 19.25 -4.89
CA ILE A 13 20.94 18.26 -3.80
C ILE A 13 19.59 17.66 -3.44
N ILE A 14 18.52 18.48 -3.40
CA ILE A 14 17.15 17.99 -3.18
C ILE A 14 16.72 17.08 -4.35
N GLY A 15 16.98 17.46 -5.59
CA GLY A 15 16.67 16.64 -6.77
C GLY A 15 17.40 15.30 -6.77
N VAL A 16 18.68 15.27 -6.38
CA VAL A 16 19.46 14.03 -6.25
C VAL A 16 18.94 13.17 -5.10
N LEU A 17 18.54 13.75 -3.96
CA LEU A 17 17.96 13.00 -2.85
C LEU A 17 16.57 12.43 -3.20
N VAL A 18 15.73 13.18 -3.90
CA VAL A 18 14.41 12.72 -4.36
C VAL A 18 14.56 11.61 -5.39
N SER A 19 15.41 11.78 -6.40
CA SER A 19 15.68 10.76 -7.43
C SER A 19 16.34 9.49 -6.87
N SER A 20 17.15 9.62 -5.81
CA SER A 20 17.68 8.45 -5.08
C SER A 20 16.56 7.62 -4.45
N ILE A 21 15.57 8.27 -3.83
CA ILE A 21 14.40 7.61 -3.23
C ILE A 21 13.53 6.98 -4.33
N SER A 22 13.37 7.65 -5.48
CA SER A 22 12.67 7.11 -6.66
C SER A 22 13.39 5.89 -7.23
N TYR A 23 14.72 5.85 -7.23
CA TYR A 23 15.50 4.71 -7.73
C TYR A 23 15.35 3.48 -6.81
N PHE A 24 15.23 3.69 -5.50
CA PHE A 24 14.89 2.61 -4.56
C PHE A 24 13.41 2.20 -4.62
N GLY A 25 12.48 3.10 -4.96
CA GLY A 25 11.07 2.79 -5.18
C GLY A 25 10.80 2.06 -6.50
N GLY A 26 11.44 2.48 -7.59
CA GLY A 26 11.33 1.89 -8.93
C GLY A 26 12.09 0.56 -9.10
N ALA A 27 13.09 0.28 -8.27
CA ALA A 27 13.70 -1.05 -8.22
C ALA A 27 12.77 -2.12 -7.59
N ARG A 28 11.65 -1.73 -6.96
CA ARG A 28 10.66 -2.66 -6.40
C ARG A 28 9.56 -3.02 -7.42
N THR A 29 9.31 -2.21 -8.44
CA THR A 29 8.34 -2.53 -9.51
C THR A 29 8.84 -3.59 -10.48
N TYR A 30 10.16 -3.81 -10.62
CA TYR A 30 10.70 -4.99 -11.30
C TYR A 30 10.60 -6.30 -10.49
N PHE A 31 10.24 -6.24 -9.21
CA PHE A 31 9.97 -7.42 -8.38
C PHE A 31 8.51 -7.91 -8.48
N ASN A 32 7.59 -7.09 -9.00
CA ASN A 32 6.15 -7.42 -9.02
C ASN A 32 5.70 -8.27 -10.22
N TYR A 33 6.55 -8.54 -11.21
CA TYR A 33 6.20 -9.47 -12.31
C TYR A 33 6.63 -10.92 -12.08
N ASN A 34 7.35 -11.21 -10.98
CA ASN A 34 7.75 -12.58 -10.58
C ASN A 34 7.25 -12.99 -9.18
N PHE A 35 6.42 -12.18 -8.52
CA PHE A 35 5.81 -12.52 -7.23
C PHE A 35 4.33 -12.89 -7.39
N GLY A 36 4.09 -13.90 -8.22
CA GLY A 36 2.94 -14.76 -7.98
C GLY A 36 3.10 -15.38 -6.60
N MET A 37 2.11 -15.17 -5.72
CA MET A 37 1.77 -16.02 -4.56
C MET A 37 2.92 -16.93 -4.10
N ARG A 38 3.90 -16.37 -3.42
CA ARG A 38 4.77 -17.13 -2.54
C ARG A 38 4.50 -16.66 -1.12
N HIS A 39 3.61 -17.41 -0.46
CA HIS A 39 3.81 -17.79 0.92
C HIS A 39 5.27 -18.25 1.08
N ASN A 40 6.15 -17.31 1.34
CA ASN A 40 7.42 -17.56 1.96
C ASN A 40 7.37 -16.78 3.24
N MET A 41 7.04 -17.50 4.32
CA MET A 41 7.69 -17.28 5.59
C MET A 41 9.13 -16.88 5.27
N TYR A 42 9.53 -15.67 5.67
CA TYR A 42 10.92 -15.27 5.62
C TYR A 42 11.74 -16.37 6.30
N ASN A 43 12.39 -17.21 5.49
CA ASN A 43 13.40 -18.15 5.95
C ASN A 43 14.67 -17.34 6.17
N SER A 44 14.67 -16.52 7.22
CA SER A 44 15.90 -15.87 7.67
C SER A 44 16.64 -16.86 8.57
N ASN A 45 17.59 -17.60 8.01
CA ASN A 45 18.48 -18.50 8.77
C ASN A 45 19.48 -17.75 9.68
N ASN A 46 19.11 -16.58 10.20
CA ASN A 46 19.81 -15.87 11.27
C ASN A 46 18.76 -15.22 12.20
N TYR A 47 17.78 -16.01 12.64
CA TYR A 47 16.92 -15.65 13.76
C TYR A 47 17.74 -15.69 15.05
N TYR A 48 17.79 -14.58 15.77
CA TYR A 48 18.09 -14.64 17.19
C TYR A 48 16.98 -15.43 17.88
N SER A 49 17.20 -16.73 18.11
CA SER A 49 16.36 -17.64 18.91
C SER A 49 16.49 -17.33 20.40
N GLY A 50 16.28 -16.06 20.76
CA GLY A 50 16.24 -15.64 22.16
C GLY A 50 15.01 -16.23 22.86
N PRO A 51 15.05 -16.40 24.19
CA PRO A 51 13.89 -16.87 24.92
C PRO A 51 12.72 -15.88 24.79
N THR A 52 11.52 -16.40 24.55
CA THR A 52 10.28 -15.63 24.38
C THR A 52 9.33 -15.81 25.56
N GLU A 53 8.65 -14.75 25.97
CA GLU A 53 7.53 -14.80 26.91
C GLU A 53 6.23 -14.95 26.11
N LYS A 54 5.42 -15.96 26.46
CA LYS A 54 4.09 -16.18 25.90
C LYS A 54 3.05 -15.95 26.98
N LYS A 55 1.97 -15.23 26.66
CA LYS A 55 0.85 -15.03 27.57
C LYS A 55 -0.46 -15.13 26.83
N ASP A 56 -1.40 -15.78 27.50
CA ASP A 56 -2.73 -16.05 27.01
C ASP A 56 -3.74 -15.40 27.97
N TYR A 57 -4.73 -14.72 27.41
CA TYR A 57 -5.79 -14.05 28.16
C TYR A 57 -7.14 -14.44 27.57
N ASN A 58 -8.15 -14.55 28.43
CA ASN A 58 -9.52 -14.82 28.01
C ASN A 58 -10.45 -13.74 28.58
N TYR A 59 -11.30 -13.18 27.73
CA TYR A 59 -12.28 -12.18 28.11
C TYR A 59 -13.67 -12.55 27.60
N SER A 60 -14.67 -12.43 28.47
CA SER A 60 -16.06 -12.73 28.10
C SER A 60 -16.74 -11.60 27.32
N ASN A 61 -16.29 -10.35 27.49
CA ASN A 61 -16.90 -9.20 26.83
C ASN A 61 -15.87 -8.10 26.58
N LEU A 62 -15.47 -7.91 25.32
CA LEU A 62 -14.70 -6.75 24.88
C LEU A 62 -15.57 -5.86 24.00
N GLN A 63 -15.62 -4.59 24.35
CA GLN A 63 -16.26 -3.53 23.57
C GLN A 63 -15.26 -2.74 22.75
N SER A 64 -14.03 -2.58 23.25
CA SER A 64 -12.97 -1.90 22.52
C SER A 64 -11.61 -2.58 22.69
N ILE A 65 -10.78 -2.44 21.66
CA ILE A 65 -9.39 -2.88 21.66
C ILE A 65 -8.54 -1.70 21.23
N GLN A 66 -7.49 -1.42 22.00
CA GLN A 66 -6.45 -0.46 21.67
C GLN A 66 -5.10 -1.16 21.70
N ILE A 67 -4.33 -0.99 20.63
CA ILE A 67 -2.97 -1.51 20.49
C ILE A 67 -2.05 -0.34 20.18
N ASP A 68 -1.04 -0.13 21.02
CA ASP A 68 -0.03 0.93 20.86
C ASP A 68 1.37 0.33 20.98
N GLY A 69 2.22 0.55 19.98
CA GLY A 69 3.62 0.19 20.12
C GLY A 69 4.53 0.48 18.94
N SER A 70 5.84 0.26 19.16
CA SER A 70 6.86 0.53 18.15
C SER A 70 6.95 -0.54 17.06
N VAL A 71 7.03 -1.82 17.42
CA VAL A 71 7.28 -2.93 16.47
C VAL A 71 6.45 -4.15 16.85
N ALA A 72 5.49 -4.56 16.01
CA ALA A 72 4.68 -5.76 16.24
C ALA A 72 3.98 -6.32 14.98
N GLU A 73 3.78 -7.63 14.97
CA GLU A 73 2.76 -8.29 14.14
C GLU A 73 1.45 -8.33 14.93
N VAL A 74 0.36 -7.81 14.37
CA VAL A 74 -0.97 -7.80 14.96
C VAL A 74 -1.94 -8.55 14.07
N LYS A 75 -2.69 -9.47 14.66
CA LYS A 75 -3.76 -10.21 13.99
C LYS A 75 -5.03 -10.11 14.80
N LEU A 76 -6.13 -9.73 14.14
CA LEU A 76 -7.47 -9.73 14.70
C LEU A 76 -8.38 -10.58 13.84
N ILE A 77 -8.88 -11.68 14.38
CA ILE A 77 -9.63 -12.68 13.64
C ILE A 77 -10.99 -12.90 14.30
N GLY A 78 -12.05 -12.55 13.57
CA GLY A 78 -13.41 -12.85 13.98
C GLY A 78 -13.80 -14.30 13.69
N ARG A 79 -14.47 -14.93 14.65
CA ARG A 79 -14.97 -16.32 14.61
C ARG A 79 -16.38 -16.39 15.19
N ASN A 80 -17.07 -17.49 14.96
CA ASN A 80 -18.34 -17.79 15.61
C ASN A 80 -18.10 -18.36 17.02
N VAL A 81 -17.60 -17.50 17.91
CA VAL A 81 -17.29 -17.80 19.31
C VAL A 81 -17.89 -16.72 20.20
N ASN A 82 -17.97 -16.97 21.51
CA ASN A 82 -18.54 -16.05 22.50
C ASN A 82 -17.50 -15.44 23.47
N THR A 83 -16.23 -15.83 23.35
CA THR A 83 -15.13 -15.32 24.17
C THR A 83 -14.01 -14.77 23.30
N TRP A 84 -13.26 -13.85 23.86
CA TRP A 84 -12.05 -13.28 23.26
C TRP A 84 -10.82 -13.98 23.84
N GLU A 85 -9.96 -14.48 22.95
CA GLU A 85 -8.67 -15.05 23.26
C GLU A 85 -7.58 -14.10 22.77
N VAL A 86 -6.66 -13.71 23.66
CA VAL A 86 -5.55 -12.82 23.33
C VAL A 86 -4.25 -13.57 23.59
N TYR A 87 -3.45 -13.73 22.55
CA TYR A 87 -2.14 -14.36 22.59
C TYR A 87 -1.08 -13.30 22.35
N THR A 88 -0.08 -13.26 23.22
CA THR A 88 1.07 -12.36 23.07
C THR A 88 2.35 -13.15 23.09
N VAL A 89 3.29 -12.79 22.21
CA VAL A 89 4.65 -13.29 22.19
C VAL A 89 5.58 -12.09 22.20
N SER A 90 6.51 -12.03 23.14
CA SER A 90 7.53 -10.96 23.18
C SER A 90 8.90 -11.51 23.57
N PRO A 91 10.01 -10.92 23.10
CA PRO A 91 11.35 -11.27 23.59
C PRO A 91 11.44 -11.10 25.12
N MET A 92 12.13 -11.99 25.83
CA MET A 92 12.28 -11.91 27.31
C MET A 92 13.17 -10.75 27.81
N ASP A 93 13.51 -9.77 26.98
CA ASP A 93 14.19 -8.55 27.42
C ASP A 93 13.22 -7.71 28.29
N LYS A 94 13.68 -7.28 29.47
CA LYS A 94 12.89 -6.46 30.41
C LYS A 94 12.38 -5.16 29.77
N ASN A 95 13.00 -4.69 28.69
CA ASN A 95 12.64 -3.44 28.03
C ASN A 95 11.58 -3.60 26.92
N ASN A 96 11.33 -4.82 26.42
CA ASN A 96 10.49 -5.08 25.23
C ASN A 96 9.24 -5.90 25.54
N LYS A 97 8.74 -5.84 26.78
CA LYS A 97 7.57 -6.62 27.20
C LYS A 97 6.28 -6.02 26.67
N ILE A 98 5.42 -6.89 26.15
CA ILE A 98 4.02 -6.58 25.92
C ILE A 98 3.32 -6.52 27.28
N SER A 99 2.57 -5.44 27.50
CA SER A 99 1.65 -5.32 28.63
C SER A 99 0.22 -5.34 28.12
N VAL A 100 -0.61 -6.16 28.75
CA VAL A 100 -2.02 -6.30 28.44
C VAL A 100 -2.80 -5.95 29.70
N SER A 101 -3.77 -5.06 29.58
CA SER A 101 -4.70 -4.69 30.65
C SER A 101 -6.10 -4.58 30.08
N GLU A 102 -7.09 -4.99 30.87
CA GLU A 102 -8.50 -4.85 30.52
C GLU A 102 -9.22 -4.12 31.65
N SER A 103 -10.10 -3.20 31.29
CA SER A 103 -10.99 -2.52 32.22
C SER A 103 -12.32 -2.18 31.57
N ASN A 104 -13.41 -2.68 32.16
CA ASN A 104 -14.79 -2.42 31.74
C ASN A 104 -15.07 -2.72 30.26
N GLY A 105 -14.52 -3.82 29.74
CA GLY A 105 -14.61 -4.24 28.35
C GLY A 105 -13.67 -3.51 27.41
N ASN A 106 -12.69 -2.75 27.90
CA ASN A 106 -11.70 -2.06 27.09
C ASN A 106 -10.35 -2.73 27.27
N LEU A 107 -9.88 -3.42 26.22
CA LEU A 107 -8.57 -4.04 26.18
C LEU A 107 -7.54 -3.03 25.70
N THR A 108 -6.44 -2.90 26.43
CA THR A 108 -5.27 -2.12 26.02
C THR A 108 -4.06 -3.04 25.97
N VAL A 109 -3.39 -3.07 24.82
CA VAL A 109 -2.13 -3.77 24.60
C VAL A 109 -1.06 -2.72 24.29
N ASN A 110 -0.13 -2.53 25.21
CA ASN A 110 0.98 -1.59 25.02
C ASN A 110 2.30 -2.36 24.85
N LEU A 111 3.06 -2.00 23.82
CA LEU A 111 4.44 -2.42 23.65
C LEU A 111 5.35 -1.24 23.97
N LYS A 112 6.23 -1.39 24.97
CA LYS A 112 7.15 -0.32 25.35
C LYS A 112 8.04 0.07 24.15
N ASN A 113 8.12 1.38 23.91
CA ASN A 113 8.85 1.93 22.78
C ASN A 113 10.34 1.66 22.89
N TYR A 114 10.94 1.35 21.74
CA TYR A 114 12.37 1.13 21.61
C TYR A 114 13.09 2.45 21.93
N SER A 115 13.77 2.52 23.10
CA SER A 115 14.62 3.67 23.41
C SER A 115 15.80 3.66 22.44
N HIS A 116 15.91 4.72 21.65
CA HIS A 116 16.84 4.98 20.54
C HIS A 116 18.33 4.65 20.80
N LYS A 117 18.68 3.37 20.87
CA LYS A 117 20.04 2.89 20.65
C LYS A 117 19.95 1.84 19.56
N LEU A 118 20.02 2.31 18.30
CA LEU A 118 20.22 1.50 17.10
C LEU A 118 21.52 0.69 17.23
N ASN A 119 21.47 -0.39 18.00
CA ASN A 119 22.33 -1.54 17.78
C ASN A 119 21.57 -2.44 16.82
N ASN A 120 22.20 -2.74 15.68
CA ASN A 120 21.69 -3.45 14.50
C ASN A 120 21.25 -4.91 14.75
N ARG A 121 20.64 -5.24 15.89
CA ARG A 121 20.33 -6.62 16.31
C ARG A 121 18.99 -6.75 17.04
N VAL A 122 17.98 -6.02 16.60
CA VAL A 122 16.67 -6.08 17.22
C VAL A 122 15.74 -6.83 16.29
N ASN A 123 15.82 -8.16 16.34
CA ASN A 123 14.75 -9.02 15.87
C ASN A 123 13.62 -8.93 16.91
N ASN A 124 12.76 -7.92 16.81
CA ASN A 124 11.60 -7.79 17.67
C ASN A 124 10.41 -8.52 17.05
N GLU A 125 10.30 -9.82 17.33
CA GLU A 125 9.17 -10.68 16.96
C GLU A 125 7.99 -10.53 17.93
N SER A 126 7.65 -9.30 18.29
CA SER A 126 6.45 -9.09 19.10
C SER A 126 5.23 -9.45 18.27
N LYS A 127 4.45 -10.43 18.75
CA LYS A 127 3.23 -10.88 18.07
C LYS A 127 2.04 -10.73 19.01
N ILE A 128 0.95 -10.20 18.47
CA ILE A 128 -0.33 -10.08 19.15
C ILE A 128 -1.36 -10.73 18.25
N THR A 129 -2.00 -11.79 18.73
CA THR A 129 -3.09 -12.45 18.02
C THR A 129 -4.32 -12.41 18.90
N ILE A 130 -5.38 -11.81 18.38
CA ILE A 130 -6.67 -11.67 19.06
C ILE A 130 -7.69 -12.44 18.24
N ILE A 131 -8.32 -13.42 18.86
CA ILE A 131 -9.40 -14.21 18.26
C ILE A 131 -10.64 -13.96 19.08
N GLY A 132 -11.76 -13.66 18.45
CA GLY A 132 -12.99 -13.41 19.19
C GLY A 132 -14.25 -13.48 18.33
N PRO A 133 -15.41 -13.14 18.92
CA PRO A 133 -16.65 -13.01 18.18
C PRO A 133 -16.48 -12.12 16.94
N ALA A 134 -16.99 -12.55 15.80
CA ALA A 134 -16.94 -11.79 14.55
C ALA A 134 -17.71 -10.45 14.60
N SER A 135 -18.57 -10.26 15.59
CA SER A 135 -19.34 -9.04 15.81
C SER A 135 -19.42 -8.71 17.31
N GLY A 136 -19.80 -7.48 17.63
CA GLY A 136 -19.95 -7.01 19.02
C GLY A 136 -18.80 -6.13 19.52
N LEU A 137 -17.64 -6.15 18.85
CA LEU A 137 -16.60 -5.16 19.07
C LEU A 137 -17.05 -3.82 18.49
N LYS A 138 -17.00 -2.76 19.29
CA LYS A 138 -17.47 -1.41 18.90
C LYS A 138 -16.36 -0.55 18.30
N ASN A 139 -15.14 -0.70 18.80
CA ASN A 139 -14.01 0.14 18.41
C ASN A 139 -12.71 -0.67 18.38
N LEU A 140 -11.96 -0.52 17.30
CA LEU A 140 -10.57 -0.97 17.19
C LEU A 140 -9.67 0.25 16.94
N ASN A 141 -8.65 0.42 17.75
CA ASN A 141 -7.61 1.42 17.56
C ASN A 141 -6.24 0.73 17.52
N ILE A 142 -5.47 0.94 16.45
CA ILE A 142 -4.12 0.41 16.29
C ILE A 142 -3.19 1.58 15.91
N ASP A 143 -2.22 1.90 16.75
CA ASP A 143 -1.12 2.82 16.46
C ASP A 143 0.21 2.06 16.55
N LEU A 144 0.80 1.78 15.40
CA LEU A 144 2.02 0.97 15.30
C LEU A 144 3.12 1.65 14.50
N GLY A 145 4.34 1.67 15.03
CA GLY A 145 5.49 2.16 14.26
C GLY A 145 5.77 1.28 13.03
N ILE A 146 6.14 0.03 13.27
CA ILE A 146 6.63 -0.92 12.27
C ILE A 146 5.96 -2.29 12.47
N GLY A 147 5.64 -3.01 11.39
CA GLY A 147 5.29 -4.43 11.50
C GLY A 147 4.30 -4.93 10.46
N ALA A 148 3.31 -5.69 10.90
CA ALA A 148 2.27 -6.22 10.01
C ALA A 148 0.94 -6.26 10.74
N ILE A 149 -0.16 -6.00 10.02
CA ILE A 149 -1.50 -5.92 10.60
C ILE A 149 -2.46 -6.69 9.72
N GLU A 150 -3.13 -7.67 10.31
CA GLU A 150 -4.15 -8.47 9.65
C GLU A 150 -5.48 -8.33 10.41
N ILE A 151 -6.52 -7.93 9.70
CA ILE A 151 -7.90 -7.89 10.19
C ILE A 151 -8.73 -8.83 9.31
N ASP A 152 -9.28 -9.88 9.89
CA ASP A 152 -10.05 -10.89 9.16
C ASP A 152 -11.40 -11.17 9.81
N ASN A 153 -12.44 -11.25 8.97
CA ASN A 153 -13.77 -11.72 9.31
C ASN A 153 -14.41 -11.00 10.52
N ILE A 154 -14.27 -9.68 10.59
CA ILE A 154 -14.81 -8.89 11.70
C ILE A 154 -15.77 -7.79 11.23
N THR A 155 -16.80 -7.55 12.03
CA THR A 155 -17.74 -6.43 11.88
C THR A 155 -17.43 -5.36 12.93
N LEU A 156 -17.06 -4.16 12.49
CA LEU A 156 -16.63 -3.06 13.34
C LEU A 156 -17.39 -1.78 13.03
N PRO A 157 -18.04 -1.16 14.03
CA PRO A 157 -18.58 0.19 13.87
C PRO A 157 -17.49 1.24 13.64
N LYS A 158 -16.33 1.10 14.29
CA LYS A 158 -15.23 2.07 14.20
C LYS A 158 -13.86 1.40 14.17
N LEU A 159 -13.07 1.78 13.17
CA LEU A 159 -11.65 1.46 13.03
C LEU A 159 -10.84 2.75 12.97
N ASP A 160 -9.90 2.94 13.90
CA ASP A 160 -8.83 3.92 13.76
C ASP A 160 -7.51 3.17 13.62
N PHE A 161 -6.75 3.52 12.59
CA PHE A 161 -5.52 2.84 12.28
C PHE A 161 -4.45 3.85 11.88
N LYS A 162 -3.28 3.73 12.50
CA LYS A 162 -2.09 4.50 12.17
C LYS A 162 -0.86 3.61 12.12
N SER A 163 -0.09 3.70 11.04
CA SER A 163 1.25 3.12 11.00
C SER A 163 2.30 3.96 10.28
N SER A 164 3.57 3.70 10.56
CA SER A 164 4.67 4.27 9.77
C SER A 164 5.13 3.29 8.68
N MET A 165 5.43 2.05 9.07
CA MET A 165 5.97 0.99 8.20
C MET A 165 5.35 -0.37 8.52
N ALA A 166 4.11 -0.61 8.10
CA ALA A 166 3.47 -1.91 8.27
C ALA A 166 2.85 -2.43 6.97
N ASP A 167 2.95 -3.73 6.72
CA ASP A 167 2.12 -4.38 5.70
C ASP A 167 0.72 -4.60 6.28
N ILE A 168 -0.32 -4.12 5.59
CA ILE A 168 -1.69 -4.09 6.14
C ILE A 168 -2.61 -4.93 5.27
N GLU A 169 -3.31 -5.88 5.88
CA GLU A 169 -4.31 -6.72 5.23
C GLU A 169 -5.66 -6.59 5.95
N ILE A 170 -6.73 -6.23 5.21
CA ILE A 170 -8.11 -6.25 5.71
C ILE A 170 -8.96 -7.13 4.81
N LYS A 171 -9.42 -8.26 5.34
CA LYS A 171 -10.21 -9.23 4.59
C LYS A 171 -11.53 -9.61 5.24
N ASN A 172 -12.51 -9.96 4.40
CA ASN A 172 -13.80 -10.53 4.78
C ASN A 172 -14.55 -9.72 5.86
N SER A 173 -14.33 -8.41 5.91
CA SER A 173 -14.75 -7.58 7.06
C SER A 173 -15.84 -6.58 6.68
N ASN A 174 -16.52 -6.03 7.68
CA ASN A 174 -17.52 -4.98 7.50
C ASN A 174 -17.25 -3.84 8.49
N ILE A 175 -16.84 -2.68 7.99
CA ILE A 175 -16.38 -1.56 8.80
C ILE A 175 -17.21 -0.31 8.49
N SER A 176 -17.96 0.20 9.47
CA SER A 176 -18.95 1.27 9.26
C SER A 176 -18.38 2.70 9.27
N LYS A 177 -17.21 2.86 9.89
CA LYS A 177 -16.42 4.08 9.90
C LYS A 177 -14.96 3.72 10.08
N SER A 178 -14.10 4.22 9.21
CA SER A 178 -12.67 3.97 9.30
C SER A 178 -11.86 5.23 9.06
N HIS A 179 -10.81 5.41 9.85
CA HIS A 179 -9.76 6.40 9.62
C HIS A 179 -8.43 5.66 9.61
N ILE A 180 -7.80 5.62 8.44
CA ILE A 180 -6.66 4.77 8.13
C ILE A 180 -5.54 5.70 7.66
N LYS A 181 -4.43 5.74 8.39
CA LYS A 181 -3.28 6.57 8.04
C LYS A 181 -2.01 5.75 8.03
N PHE A 182 -1.29 5.75 6.91
CA PHE A 182 0.02 5.10 6.83
C PHE A 182 0.99 5.85 5.92
N SER A 183 2.29 5.54 6.03
CA SER A 183 3.31 6.32 5.31
C SER A 183 4.31 5.55 4.47
N MET A 184 4.75 4.36 4.84
CA MET A 184 5.73 3.57 4.07
C MET A 184 5.26 2.12 4.13
N SER A 185 4.07 1.90 3.59
CA SER A 185 3.26 0.73 3.90
C SER A 185 2.38 0.40 2.70
N ASP A 186 2.29 -0.87 2.36
CA ASP A 186 1.32 -1.34 1.37
C ASP A 186 0.06 -1.83 2.10
N MET A 187 -1.10 -1.59 1.50
CA MET A 187 -2.40 -2.00 2.03
C MET A 187 -3.15 -2.86 1.02
N ASP A 188 -3.53 -4.06 1.44
CA ASP A 188 -4.38 -4.99 0.71
C ASP A 188 -5.76 -5.09 1.38
N ILE A 189 -6.82 -4.88 0.60
CA ILE A 189 -8.20 -4.97 1.08
C ILE A 189 -8.96 -5.98 0.20
N LYS A 190 -9.56 -7.00 0.80
CA LYS A 190 -10.24 -8.07 0.05
C LYS A 190 -11.59 -8.48 0.62
N ASN A 191 -12.62 -8.59 -0.22
CA ASN A 191 -13.96 -9.05 0.18
C ASN A 191 -14.54 -8.25 1.36
N THR A 192 -14.33 -6.94 1.38
CA THR A 192 -14.60 -6.10 2.55
C THR A 192 -15.63 -5.02 2.20
N LYS A 193 -16.53 -4.74 3.14
CA LYS A 193 -17.45 -3.59 3.07
C LYS A 193 -16.91 -2.46 3.91
N LEU A 194 -16.73 -1.29 3.31
CA LEU A 194 -16.22 -0.09 3.96
C LEU A 194 -17.26 1.03 3.83
N ALA A 195 -17.58 1.65 4.95
CA ALA A 195 -18.41 2.84 4.97
C ALA A 195 -17.71 3.99 5.69
N ASN A 196 -17.98 5.20 5.23
CA ASN A 196 -17.46 6.45 5.82
C ASN A 196 -15.94 6.39 6.06
N MET A 197 -15.20 5.88 5.07
CA MET A 197 -13.76 5.69 5.16
C MET A 197 -13.01 6.99 4.85
N VAL A 198 -11.97 7.27 5.63
CA VAL A 198 -10.92 8.22 5.28
C VAL A 198 -9.59 7.47 5.30
N LEU A 199 -8.92 7.38 4.16
CA LEU A 199 -7.62 6.75 4.00
C LEU A 199 -6.59 7.79 3.54
N ASP A 200 -5.52 7.96 4.32
CA ASP A 200 -4.38 8.81 4.00
C ASP A 200 -3.10 7.95 3.90
N SER A 201 -2.56 7.80 2.69
CA SER A 201 -1.28 7.16 2.41
C SER A 201 -0.25 8.20 1.98
N SER A 202 0.91 8.24 2.65
CA SER A 202 2.03 9.08 2.17
C SER A 202 2.86 8.36 1.11
N MET A 203 3.30 7.13 1.38
CA MET A 203 4.05 6.27 0.46
C MET A 203 3.61 4.81 0.62
N GLY A 204 3.47 4.14 -0.52
CA GLY A 204 3.02 2.75 -0.60
C GLY A 204 1.62 2.61 -1.20
N ASN A 205 1.35 1.42 -1.71
CA ASN A 205 0.22 1.15 -2.58
C ASN A 205 -1.03 0.77 -1.78
N VAL A 206 -2.19 1.09 -2.34
CA VAL A 206 -3.49 0.58 -1.88
C VAL A 206 -4.05 -0.31 -2.97
N VAL A 207 -4.19 -1.60 -2.67
CA VAL A 207 -4.75 -2.59 -3.58
C VAL A 207 -6.04 -3.15 -3.00
N GLY A 208 -7.06 -3.25 -3.84
CA GLY A 208 -8.39 -3.63 -3.43
C GLY A 208 -9.07 -4.63 -4.35
N GLU A 209 -9.62 -5.71 -3.79
CA GLU A 209 -10.40 -6.70 -4.53
C GLU A 209 -11.77 -6.96 -3.90
N ASN A 210 -12.83 -6.89 -4.71
CA ASN A 210 -14.21 -7.14 -4.28
C ASN A 210 -14.60 -6.28 -3.07
N ILE A 211 -14.35 -4.97 -3.18
CA ILE A 211 -14.67 -3.98 -2.14
C ILE A 211 -16.01 -3.34 -2.43
N THR A 212 -16.88 -3.27 -1.43
CA THR A 212 -18.09 -2.46 -1.51
C THR A 212 -17.96 -1.22 -0.63
N PHE A 213 -18.16 -0.06 -1.23
CA PHE A 213 -18.18 1.22 -0.52
C PHE A 213 -19.61 1.70 -0.28
N SER A 214 -19.86 2.35 0.86
CA SER A 214 -21.10 3.08 1.13
C SER A 214 -20.86 4.34 1.96
N GLY A 215 -21.80 5.29 1.94
CA GLY A 215 -21.61 6.58 2.61
C GLY A 215 -20.50 7.41 1.97
N LYS A 216 -19.77 8.19 2.78
CA LYS A 216 -18.78 9.18 2.31
C LYS A 216 -17.35 8.67 2.43
N ASN A 217 -16.72 8.28 1.32
CA ASN A 217 -15.40 7.66 1.35
C ASN A 217 -14.36 8.55 0.66
N SER A 218 -13.16 8.65 1.23
CA SER A 218 -12.04 9.37 0.64
C SER A 218 -10.73 8.60 0.75
N ILE A 219 -9.96 8.59 -0.34
CA ILE A 219 -8.60 8.07 -0.42
C ILE A 219 -7.69 9.21 -0.88
N HIS A 220 -6.70 9.53 -0.06
CA HIS A 220 -5.60 10.42 -0.44
C HIS A 220 -4.31 9.62 -0.45
N SER A 221 -3.64 9.56 -1.61
CA SER A 221 -2.32 8.94 -1.74
C SER A 221 -1.31 9.96 -2.25
N SER A 222 -0.23 10.21 -1.53
CA SER A 222 0.79 11.14 -2.02
C SER A 222 1.73 10.45 -3.02
N MET A 223 2.32 9.31 -2.65
CA MET A 223 3.36 8.61 -3.41
C MET A 223 3.17 7.08 -3.38
N GLY A 224 2.08 6.58 -3.95
CA GLY A 224 1.87 5.15 -4.15
C GLY A 224 0.57 4.86 -4.89
N ASN A 225 0.52 3.81 -5.68
CA ASN A 225 -0.58 3.56 -6.60
C ASN A 225 -1.84 3.13 -5.85
N VAL A 226 -3.00 3.48 -6.39
CA VAL A 226 -4.30 3.03 -5.91
C VAL A 226 -4.94 2.17 -6.99
N ASP A 227 -5.07 0.86 -6.75
CA ASP A 227 -5.73 -0.11 -7.64
C ASP A 227 -6.92 -0.74 -6.92
N LEU A 228 -8.14 -0.43 -7.35
CA LEU A 228 -9.36 -0.90 -6.69
C LEU A 228 -10.30 -1.61 -7.66
N LYS A 229 -10.66 -2.85 -7.33
CA LYS A 229 -11.73 -3.62 -7.96
C LYS A 229 -12.97 -3.58 -7.06
N ILE A 230 -13.90 -2.71 -7.42
CA ILE A 230 -15.08 -2.38 -6.63
C ILE A 230 -16.24 -3.29 -7.03
N ASN A 231 -16.91 -3.86 -6.03
CA ASN A 231 -18.18 -4.54 -6.19
C ASN A 231 -19.33 -3.58 -5.83
N ASP A 232 -19.94 -3.02 -6.88
CA ASP A 232 -21.08 -2.09 -6.82
C ASP A 232 -22.23 -2.64 -7.69
N PRO A 233 -22.96 -3.67 -7.22
CA PRO A 233 -23.96 -4.36 -8.03
C PRO A 233 -25.18 -3.50 -8.35
N GLU A 234 -25.48 -2.52 -7.49
CA GLU A 234 -26.61 -1.58 -7.68
C GLU A 234 -26.20 -0.35 -8.51
N ASN A 235 -24.92 -0.23 -8.85
CA ASN A 235 -24.33 0.90 -9.57
C ASN A 235 -24.67 2.27 -8.94
N LEU A 236 -24.66 2.35 -7.62
CA LEU A 236 -25.01 3.57 -6.88
C LEU A 236 -23.78 4.36 -6.43
N LEU A 237 -22.58 3.79 -6.54
CA LEU A 237 -21.35 4.46 -6.11
C LEU A 237 -20.90 5.47 -7.15
N SER A 238 -20.84 6.74 -6.76
CA SER A 238 -20.16 7.80 -7.51
C SER A 238 -18.67 7.79 -7.21
N ILE A 239 -17.81 7.81 -8.23
CA ILE A 239 -16.36 7.89 -8.08
C ILE A 239 -15.90 9.23 -8.66
N VAL A 240 -15.18 10.03 -7.86
CA VAL A 240 -14.81 11.41 -8.22
C VAL A 240 -13.36 11.70 -7.81
N LYS A 241 -12.61 12.48 -8.62
CA LYS A 241 -11.28 12.98 -8.23
C LYS A 241 -11.43 14.07 -7.15
N GLY A 242 -10.69 13.97 -6.05
CA GLY A 242 -10.68 14.99 -5.00
C GLY A 242 -10.22 14.47 -3.64
N SER A 243 -10.14 15.35 -2.64
CA SER A 243 -9.64 14.97 -1.30
C SER A 243 -10.75 14.68 -0.28
N THR A 244 -11.99 15.06 -0.55
CA THR A 244 -13.12 14.90 0.39
C THR A 244 -14.40 14.51 -0.32
N SER A 245 -15.14 13.57 0.26
CA SER A 245 -16.47 13.19 -0.23
C SER A 245 -17.51 14.21 0.22
N GLN A 246 -18.28 14.73 -0.72
CA GLN A 246 -19.31 15.75 -0.48
C GLN A 246 -20.72 15.14 -0.50
N ALA A 247 -20.90 14.01 -1.18
CA ALA A 247 -22.17 13.30 -1.31
C ALA A 247 -22.18 11.95 -0.56
N GLU A 248 -23.38 11.41 -0.32
CA GLU A 248 -23.56 10.02 0.12
C GLU A 248 -23.24 9.05 -1.03
N ASN A 249 -22.80 7.84 -0.69
CA ASN A 249 -22.38 6.81 -1.63
C ASN A 249 -21.40 7.33 -2.69
N GLN A 250 -20.39 8.06 -2.22
CA GLN A 250 -19.32 8.60 -3.05
C GLN A 250 -17.97 8.10 -2.54
N LEU A 251 -17.12 7.74 -3.49
CA LEU A 251 -15.70 7.50 -3.29
C LEU A 251 -14.94 8.63 -3.98
N THR A 252 -14.24 9.41 -3.19
CA THR A 252 -13.40 10.49 -3.65
C THR A 252 -11.93 10.05 -3.58
N VAL A 253 -11.20 10.08 -4.69
CA VAL A 253 -9.80 9.63 -4.73
C VAL A 253 -8.91 10.77 -5.24
N ASN A 254 -7.83 11.04 -4.53
CA ASN A 254 -6.82 12.00 -4.96
C ASN A 254 -5.43 11.38 -4.82
N SER A 255 -4.66 11.52 -5.90
CA SER A 255 -3.25 11.25 -5.90
C SER A 255 -2.46 12.50 -6.30
N SER A 256 -1.31 12.69 -5.65
CA SER A 256 -0.37 13.77 -5.99
C SER A 256 0.69 13.34 -7.00
N MET A 257 1.20 12.12 -6.90
CA MET A 257 2.33 11.62 -7.71
C MET A 257 2.21 10.12 -8.03
N SER A 258 1.00 9.57 -8.07
CA SER A 258 0.78 8.14 -8.31
C SER A 258 -0.38 7.86 -9.26
N SER A 259 -0.40 6.65 -9.81
CA SER A 259 -1.52 6.23 -10.64
C SER A 259 -2.73 5.81 -9.81
N ILE A 260 -3.90 6.06 -10.37
CA ILE A 260 -5.18 5.58 -9.86
C ILE A 260 -5.81 4.74 -10.95
N SER A 261 -6.07 3.46 -10.66
CA SER A 261 -6.87 2.57 -11.50
C SER A 261 -8.03 2.03 -10.69
N ILE A 262 -9.25 2.26 -11.18
CA ILE A 262 -10.47 1.80 -10.50
C ILE A 262 -11.38 1.11 -11.51
N SER A 263 -11.79 -0.11 -11.20
CA SER A 263 -12.71 -0.90 -12.01
C SER A 263 -13.91 -1.35 -11.18
N LYS A 264 -15.10 -1.35 -11.78
CA LYS A 264 -16.31 -1.94 -11.17
C LYS A 264 -16.50 -3.36 -11.70
N GLN A 265 -16.50 -4.36 -10.84
CA GLN A 265 -16.48 -5.79 -11.23
C GLN A 265 -17.74 -6.29 -11.97
N ASN A 266 -18.77 -5.45 -12.14
CA ASN A 266 -20.00 -5.76 -12.88
C ASN A 266 -20.28 -4.85 -14.09
N GLN A 267 -19.35 -3.96 -14.47
CA GLN A 267 -19.43 -3.16 -15.69
C GLN A 267 -18.02 -2.96 -16.28
N GLY A 268 -17.86 -3.11 -17.59
CA GLY A 268 -16.59 -2.95 -18.32
C GLY A 268 -15.99 -1.53 -18.33
N SER A 269 -16.29 -0.71 -17.33
CA SER A 269 -15.72 0.62 -17.14
C SER A 269 -14.47 0.54 -16.27
N VAL A 270 -13.32 0.54 -16.92
CA VAL A 270 -12.02 0.87 -16.33
C VAL A 270 -11.90 2.39 -16.34
N PHE A 271 -11.67 3.01 -15.18
CA PHE A 271 -11.24 4.40 -15.10
C PHE A 271 -9.73 4.39 -14.88
N ASP A 272 -8.97 4.63 -15.95
CA ASP A 272 -7.55 4.92 -15.89
C ASP A 272 -7.37 6.44 -15.93
N TYR A 273 -6.77 7.00 -14.88
CA TYR A 273 -6.32 8.39 -14.87
C TYR A 273 -4.80 8.38 -15.09
N GLU A 274 -4.36 8.74 -16.29
CA GLU A 274 -3.00 9.21 -16.53
C GLU A 274 -2.97 10.72 -16.25
N ASP A 275 -2.05 11.18 -15.41
CA ASP A 275 -1.81 12.61 -15.19
C ASP A 275 -1.20 13.22 -16.47
N GLU A 276 -2.05 13.60 -17.42
CA GLU A 276 -1.69 14.54 -18.49
C GLU A 276 -1.98 15.97 -18.03
N ASP A 277 -1.11 16.53 -17.17
CA ASP A 277 -1.06 17.98 -16.93
C ASP A 277 0.42 18.42 -16.85
N TYR A 278 1.13 18.29 -17.97
CA TYR A 278 2.28 19.15 -18.26
C TYR A 278 1.83 20.25 -19.21
N ASP A 279 1.17 21.26 -18.63
CA ASP A 279 0.89 22.52 -19.31
C ASP A 279 2.21 23.27 -19.49
N TYR A 280 2.89 23.03 -20.61
CA TYR A 280 4.06 23.80 -21.04
C TYR A 280 3.56 25.18 -21.51
N ASP A 281 3.33 26.06 -20.54
CA ASP A 281 2.98 27.46 -20.78
C ASP A 281 4.11 28.12 -21.58
N ASN A 282 3.78 28.38 -22.85
CA ASN A 282 4.66 28.78 -23.91
C ASN A 282 4.95 30.29 -23.77
N ARG A 283 5.90 30.64 -22.90
CA ARG A 283 6.46 32.00 -22.82
C ARG A 283 7.76 32.09 -23.61
N TYR A 284 7.60 32.34 -24.90
CA TYR A 284 8.60 33.06 -25.68
C TYR A 284 8.67 34.50 -25.19
N ASP A 285 9.80 34.89 -24.60
CA ASP A 285 10.35 36.23 -24.75
C ASP A 285 11.84 36.27 -24.35
N ASN A 286 12.66 36.58 -25.37
CA ASN A 286 13.98 37.20 -25.34
C ASN A 286 15.07 36.64 -24.41
N TYR A 287 15.97 35.84 -24.99
CA TYR A 287 17.42 36.03 -24.83
C TYR A 287 18.13 35.59 -26.12
N ASP A 288 18.42 36.57 -26.98
CA ASP A 288 19.55 36.49 -27.90
C ASP A 288 20.87 36.50 -27.11
N GLU A 289 21.89 35.89 -27.73
CA GLU A 289 23.28 35.72 -27.27
C GLU A 289 23.51 34.68 -26.17
N TYR A 290 23.90 33.45 -26.55
CA TYR A 290 25.28 32.96 -26.34
C TYR A 290 25.48 31.59 -27.02
N ASN A 291 26.34 31.60 -28.05
CA ASN A 291 27.26 30.55 -28.50
C ASN A 291 26.75 29.12 -28.73
N ASP A 292 26.64 28.78 -30.03
CA ASP A 292 27.45 27.77 -30.73
C ASP A 292 28.26 26.85 -29.81
N TYR A 293 27.77 25.62 -29.61
CA TYR A 293 28.51 24.36 -29.48
C TYR A 293 27.46 23.28 -29.15
N TYR A 294 27.50 22.13 -29.83
CA TYR A 294 26.58 20.97 -29.77
C TYR A 294 25.49 20.90 -30.86
N GLU A 295 25.89 20.89 -32.13
CA GLU A 295 25.08 20.42 -33.27
C GLU A 295 25.67 19.13 -33.90
N ASP A 296 26.16 18.18 -33.10
CA ASP A 296 26.86 17.01 -33.68
C ASP A 296 26.59 15.67 -32.96
N TYR A 297 25.45 15.53 -32.27
CA TYR A 297 25.07 14.27 -31.61
C TYR A 297 23.60 13.84 -31.83
N GLY A 298 22.83 14.56 -32.64
CA GLY A 298 21.43 14.23 -32.96
C GLY A 298 21.27 13.20 -34.08
N ASP A 299 22.10 13.28 -35.12
CA ASP A 299 21.86 12.56 -36.37
C ASP A 299 22.25 11.07 -36.32
N ASP A 300 23.06 10.66 -35.33
CA ASP A 300 23.53 9.28 -35.19
C ASP A 300 22.57 8.39 -34.36
N LEU A 301 21.60 9.00 -33.65
CA LEU A 301 20.59 8.27 -32.88
C LEU A 301 19.33 8.01 -33.71
N GLU A 302 18.94 8.94 -34.57
CA GLU A 302 17.77 8.83 -35.45
C GLU A 302 17.99 7.73 -36.51
N ASN A 303 19.20 7.67 -37.11
CA ASN A 303 19.57 6.61 -38.05
C ASN A 303 19.66 5.20 -37.44
N LYS A 304 19.92 5.07 -36.13
CA LYS A 304 19.96 3.76 -35.44
C LYS A 304 18.58 3.24 -35.06
N ILE A 305 17.61 4.13 -34.85
CA ILE A 305 16.23 3.76 -34.51
C ILE A 305 15.47 3.32 -35.77
N GLU A 306 15.64 4.02 -36.90
CA GLU A 306 15.01 3.61 -38.17
C GLU A 306 15.50 2.23 -38.64
N HIS A 307 16.79 1.94 -38.52
CA HIS A 307 17.35 0.65 -38.93
C HIS A 307 16.96 -0.52 -38.00
N HIS A 308 16.53 -0.25 -36.76
CA HIS A 308 16.04 -1.29 -35.85
C HIS A 308 14.56 -1.60 -36.06
N ILE A 309 13.75 -0.60 -36.45
CA ILE A 309 12.32 -0.77 -36.74
C ILE A 309 12.12 -1.54 -38.05
N GLU A 310 12.93 -1.30 -39.09
CA GLU A 310 12.88 -2.05 -40.36
C GLU A 310 13.23 -3.55 -40.17
N ASN A 311 14.19 -3.86 -39.29
CA ASN A 311 14.60 -5.24 -39.01
C ASN A 311 13.56 -6.03 -38.19
N ILE A 312 12.74 -5.37 -37.38
CA ILE A 312 11.65 -6.02 -36.62
C ILE A 312 10.44 -6.28 -37.52
N TYR A 313 10.15 -5.39 -38.48
CA TYR A 313 9.04 -5.60 -39.42
C TYR A 313 9.31 -6.74 -40.41
N ASN A 314 10.55 -6.88 -40.91
CA ASN A 314 10.89 -7.94 -41.87
C ASN A 314 10.99 -9.34 -41.23
N ARG A 315 11.39 -9.46 -39.95
CA ARG A 315 11.41 -10.76 -39.24
C ARG A 315 10.03 -11.33 -38.92
N LYS A 316 8.97 -10.53 -38.96
CA LYS A 316 7.60 -10.98 -38.64
C LYS A 316 6.83 -11.53 -39.85
N TYR A 317 7.35 -11.35 -41.07
CA TYR A 317 6.72 -11.83 -42.32
C TYR A 317 7.35 -13.09 -42.92
N GLU A 318 8.57 -13.48 -42.52
CA GLU A 318 9.19 -14.74 -42.98
C GLU A 318 8.73 -15.98 -42.19
N HIS A 319 8.05 -15.83 -41.06
CA HIS A 319 7.62 -16.96 -40.21
C HIS A 319 6.18 -17.46 -40.45
N TYR A 320 5.48 -16.92 -41.45
CA TYR A 320 4.07 -17.25 -41.73
C TYR A 320 3.82 -18.07 -43.00
N TYR A 321 4.86 -18.49 -43.72
CA TYR A 321 4.73 -19.31 -44.95
C TYR A 321 5.24 -20.75 -44.87
N ASP A 322 5.86 -21.17 -43.77
CA ASP A 322 6.45 -22.53 -43.65
C ASP A 322 5.59 -23.57 -42.91
N ASN A 323 4.33 -23.28 -42.57
CA ASN A 323 3.48 -24.21 -41.78
C ASN A 323 2.09 -24.51 -42.38
N PHE A 324 1.92 -24.39 -43.71
CA PHE A 324 0.61 -24.65 -44.36
C PHE A 324 0.61 -25.76 -45.42
N GLU A 325 1.53 -26.73 -45.34
CA GLU A 325 1.61 -27.79 -46.35
C GLU A 325 1.82 -29.22 -45.79
N ASN A 326 1.31 -29.57 -44.60
CA ASN A 326 1.47 -30.94 -44.07
C ASN A 326 0.29 -31.59 -43.32
N ASP A 327 -0.93 -31.03 -43.28
CA ASP A 327 -2.06 -31.67 -42.56
C ASP A 327 -3.32 -31.85 -43.41
N PHE A 328 -3.18 -32.48 -44.59
CA PHE A 328 -4.31 -33.12 -45.28
C PHE A 328 -3.88 -34.49 -45.84
N GLU A 329 -3.60 -35.44 -44.95
CA GLU A 329 -3.73 -36.85 -45.28
C GLU A 329 -4.05 -37.66 -44.00
N TYR A 330 -5.18 -38.38 -44.06
CA TYR A 330 -5.73 -39.36 -43.11
C TYR A 330 -6.71 -38.88 -42.01
N LEU A 331 -7.97 -39.31 -42.27
CA LEU A 331 -9.15 -39.53 -41.41
C LEU A 331 -10.14 -38.36 -41.24
#